data_AF-A0A967VMT2-F1
#
_entry.id   AF-A0A967VMT2-F1
#
_cell.length_a   1.000
_cell.length_b   1.000
_cell.length_c   1.000
_cell.angle_alpha   90.00
_cell.angle_beta   90.00
_cell.angle_gamma   90.00
#
_symmetry.space_group_name_H-M   'P 1'
#
loop_
_entity.id
_entity.type
_entity.pdbx_description
1 polymer ?
#
loop_
_entity_poly.entity_id
_entity_poly.type
_entity_poly.pdbx_seq_one_letter_code
_entity_poly.pdbx_strand_id
1 'polypeptide(L)'
;LRPTYRLVKNVPGRSYGLAIARRLEFPGAVLEQAETLLPQGERDVSQLLVELEEKERETADALQAAESARREAEALRKELEQRQEAVERRESEAE
;
A
#
# COMPACT_ATOMS: atom_id res chain seq x y z
N LEU A 1 5.07 -21.42 -15.05
CA LEU A 1 4.50 -20.07 -14.82
C LEU A 1 4.00 -19.98 -13.38
N ARG A 2 4.42 -18.95 -12.63
CA ARG A 2 3.90 -18.67 -11.28
C ARG A 2 2.72 -17.70 -11.40
N PRO A 3 1.68 -17.81 -10.55
CA PRO A 3 0.55 -16.88 -10.61
C PRO A 3 1.01 -15.45 -10.30
N THR A 4 0.51 -14.49 -11.07
CA THR A 4 0.74 -13.04 -10.87
C THR A 4 -0.28 -12.40 -9.93
N TYR A 5 -1.15 -13.21 -9.32
CA TYR A 5 -2.21 -12.77 -8.43
C TYR A 5 -2.22 -13.59 -7.14
N ARG A 6 -2.79 -13.00 -6.08
CA ARG A 6 -3.04 -13.64 -4.80
C ARG A 6 -4.55 -13.71 -4.58
N LEU A 7 -5.09 -14.92 -4.40
CA LEU A 7 -6.50 -15.10 -4.06
C LEU A 7 -6.70 -14.89 -2.56
N VAL A 8 -7.58 -13.96 -2.20
CA VAL A 8 -8.04 -13.77 -0.82
C VAL A 8 -9.47 -14.29 -0.72
N LYS A 9 -9.70 -15.31 0.10
CA LYS A 9 -11.02 -15.92 0.29
C LYS A 9 -11.76 -15.21 1.42
N ASN A 10 -13.09 -15.18 1.33
CA ASN A 10 -14.02 -14.64 2.35
C ASN A 10 -13.97 -13.11 2.54
N VAL A 11 -13.32 -12.38 1.64
CA VAL A 11 -13.43 -10.93 1.56
C VAL A 11 -14.42 -10.62 0.44
N PRO A 12 -15.47 -9.82 0.68
CA PRO A 12 -16.34 -9.36 -0.40
C PRO A 12 -15.50 -8.55 -1.37
N GLY A 13 -15.24 -9.15 -2.54
CA GLY A 13 -14.45 -8.51 -3.58
C GLY A 13 -15.32 -7.62 -4.46
N ARG A 14 -14.72 -6.57 -5.00
CA ARG A 14 -15.31 -5.79 -6.09
C ARG A 14 -15.57 -6.66 -7.32
N SER A 15 -16.69 -6.43 -8.00
CA SER A 15 -16.87 -6.86 -9.39
C SER A 15 -16.08 -5.93 -10.33
N TYR A 16 -14.97 -6.42 -10.88
CA TYR A 16 -14.07 -5.61 -11.73
C TYR A 16 -14.51 -5.49 -13.19
N GLY A 17 -15.61 -6.14 -13.59
CA GLY A 17 -16.02 -6.26 -15.00
C GLY A 17 -16.07 -4.93 -15.76
N LEU A 18 -16.74 -3.93 -15.21
CA LEU A 18 -16.87 -2.60 -15.85
C LEU A 18 -15.54 -1.84 -15.95
N ALA A 19 -14.68 -1.94 -14.94
CA ALA A 19 -13.39 -1.26 -15.00
C ALA A 19 -12.38 -1.94 -15.91
N ILE A 20 -12.44 -3.27 -16.02
CA ILE A 20 -11.68 -4.01 -17.02
C ILE A 20 -12.15 -3.60 -18.42
N ALA A 21 -13.47 -3.58 -18.67
CA ALA A 21 -14.03 -3.15 -19.95
C ALA A 21 -13.62 -1.71 -20.31
N ARG A 22 -13.60 -0.80 -19.33
CA ARG A 22 -13.11 0.57 -19.49
C ARG A 22 -11.62 0.62 -19.86
N ARG A 23 -10.77 -0.19 -19.22
CA ARG A 23 -9.34 -0.30 -19.54
C ARG A 23 -9.09 -0.93 -20.91
N LEU A 24 -10.00 -1.79 -21.37
CA LEU A 24 -10.01 -2.38 -22.71
C LEU A 24 -10.69 -1.48 -23.76
N GLU A 25 -10.98 -0.22 -23.41
CA GLU A 25 -11.51 0.80 -24.33
C GLU A 25 -12.87 0.43 -24.95
N PHE A 26 -13.72 -0.27 -24.19
CA PHE A 26 -15.11 -0.48 -24.60
C PHE A 26 -15.84 0.86 -24.80
N PRO A 27 -16.81 0.94 -25.72
CA PRO A 27 -17.56 2.18 -25.97
C PRO A 27 -18.20 2.73 -24.70
N GLY A 28 -17.96 4.01 -24.40
CA GLY A 28 -18.45 4.68 -23.19
C GLY A 28 -19.96 4.54 -23.00
N ALA A 29 -20.74 4.67 -24.07
CA ALA A 29 -22.20 4.51 -24.02
C ALA A 29 -22.65 3.12 -23.53
N VAL A 30 -21.91 2.06 -23.86
CA VAL A 30 -22.21 0.69 -23.39
C VAL A 30 -21.87 0.56 -21.91
N LEU A 31 -20.76 1.18 -21.47
CA LEU A 31 -20.36 1.20 -20.07
C LEU A 31 -21.37 1.97 -19.22
N GLU A 32 -21.81 3.14 -19.66
CA GLU A 32 -22.82 3.95 -18.97
C GLU A 32 -24.16 3.21 -18.88
N GLN A 33 -24.60 2.58 -19.96
CA GLN A 33 -25.81 1.76 -19.94
C GLN A 33 -25.68 0.62 -18.93
N ALA A 34 -24.56 -0.09 -18.91
CA ALA A 34 -24.33 -1.17 -17.95
C ALA A 34 -24.28 -0.67 -16.49
N GLU A 35 -23.75 0.52 -16.24
CA GLU A 35 -23.76 1.15 -14.91
C GLU A 35 -25.19 1.49 -14.44
N THR A 36 -26.09 1.88 -15.34
CA THR A 36 -27.50 2.16 -14.98
C THR A 36 -28.28 0.91 -14.58
N LEU A 37 -27.86 -0.27 -15.05
CA LEU A 37 -28.50 -1.56 -14.73
C LEU A 37 -28.13 -2.06 -13.33
N LEU A 38 -27.13 -1.47 -12.68
CA LEU A 38 -26.74 -1.84 -11.31
C LEU A 38 -27.68 -1.23 -10.27
N PRO A 39 -28.23 -2.05 -9.34
CA PRO A 39 -28.98 -1.55 -8.19
C PRO A 39 -28.17 -0.51 -7.40
N GLN A 40 -28.84 0.53 -6.88
CA GLN A 40 -28.16 1.59 -6.11
C GLN A 40 -27.37 1.04 -4.92
N GLY A 41 -27.95 0.11 -4.16
CA GLY A 41 -27.26 -0.51 -3.01
C GLY A 41 -26.00 -1.28 -3.39
N GLU A 42 -25.96 -1.92 -4.57
CA GLU A 42 -24.74 -2.60 -5.03
C GLU A 42 -23.66 -1.60 -5.47
N ARG A 43 -24.05 -0.45 -6.02
CA ARG A 43 -23.12 0.64 -6.35
C ARG A 43 -22.51 1.26 -5.10
N ASP A 44 -23.33 1.56 -4.10
CA ASP A 44 -22.86 2.16 -2.85
C ASP A 44 -21.90 1.24 -2.09
N VAL A 45 -22.22 -0.05 -1.99
CA VAL A 45 -21.32 -1.05 -1.38
C VAL A 45 -20.02 -1.15 -2.18
N SER A 46 -20.09 -1.18 -3.52
CA SER A 46 -18.90 -1.22 -4.36
C SER A 46 -18.01 0.02 -4.16
N GLN A 47 -18.61 1.21 -4.02
CA GLN A 47 -17.91 2.46 -3.75
C GLN A 47 -17.20 2.42 -2.38
N LEU A 48 -17.90 1.98 -1.33
CA LEU A 48 -17.34 1.85 0.01
C LEU A 48 -16.18 0.83 0.05
N LEU A 49 -16.28 -0.27 -0.71
CA LEU A 49 -15.20 -1.24 -0.84
C LEU A 49 -13.97 -0.64 -1.53
N VAL A 50 -14.16 0.23 -2.53
CA VAL A 50 -13.04 0.94 -3.19
C VAL A 50 -12.33 1.86 -2.19
N GLU A 51 -13.08 2.67 -1.45
CA GLU A 51 -12.51 3.58 -0.45
C GLU A 51 -11.78 2.81 0.66
N LEU A 52 -12.32 1.66 1.08
CA LEU A 52 -11.67 0.80 2.06
C LEU A 52 -10.36 0.20 1.54
N GLU A 53 -10.36 -0.36 0.32
CA GLU A 53 -9.16 -0.93 -0.31
C GLU A 53 -8.07 0.14 -0.51
N GLU A 54 -8.43 1.35 -0.94
CA GLU A 54 -7.51 2.48 -1.08
C GLU A 54 -6.89 2.86 0.27
N LYS A 55 -7.71 2.97 1.31
CA LYS A 55 -7.25 3.28 2.66
C LYS A 55 -6.36 2.19 3.25
N GLU A 56 -6.69 0.92 3.03
CA GLU A 56 -5.85 -0.21 3.45
C GLU A 56 -4.48 -0.16 2.77
N ARG A 57 -4.45 0.13 1.47
CA ARG A 57 -3.21 0.28 0.71
C ARG A 57 -2.37 1.46 1.21
N GLU A 58 -2.96 2.62 1.38
CA GLU A 58 -2.26 3.81 1.90
C GLU A 58 -1.69 3.54 3.31
N THR A 59 -2.45 2.84 4.15
CA THR A 59 -2.00 2.46 5.49
C THR A 59 -0.82 1.49 5.42
N ALA A 60 -0.86 0.50 4.53
CA ALA A 60 0.23 -0.45 4.33
C ALA A 60 1.51 0.25 3.83
N ASP A 61 1.37 1.16 2.86
CA ASP A 61 2.50 1.94 2.31
C ASP A 61 3.11 2.86 3.40
N ALA A 62 2.26 3.51 4.21
CA ALA A 62 2.71 4.33 5.33
C ALA A 62 3.43 3.53 6.41
N LEU A 63 2.93 2.33 6.75
CA LEU A 63 3.60 1.42 7.70
C LEU A 63 4.97 0.99 7.17
N GLN A 64 5.07 0.62 5.90
CA GLN A 64 6.34 0.25 5.28
C GLN A 64 7.35 1.41 5.31
N ALA A 65 6.91 2.63 4.99
CA ALA A 65 7.75 3.82 5.05
C ALA A 65 8.23 4.11 6.48
N ALA A 66 7.34 4.01 7.47
CA ALA A 66 7.68 4.20 8.87
C ALA A 66 8.68 3.15 9.38
N GLU A 67 8.54 1.88 8.97
CA GLU A 67 9.50 0.84 9.30
C GLU A 67 10.88 1.10 8.68
N SER A 68 10.94 1.55 7.43
CA SER A 68 12.21 1.93 6.77
C SER A 68 12.90 3.05 7.53
N ALA A 69 12.16 4.14 7.81
CA ALA A 69 12.69 5.27 8.54
C ALA A 69 13.18 4.89 9.95
N ARG A 70 12.46 3.99 10.64
CA ARG A 70 12.89 3.47 11.94
C ARG A 70 14.23 2.73 11.84
N ARG A 71 14.39 1.85 10.85
CA ARG A 71 15.64 1.09 10.63
C ARG A 71 16.81 2.02 10.32
N GLU A 72 16.60 3.04 9.50
CA GLU A 72 17.63 4.04 9.18
C GLU A 72 18.04 4.82 10.43
N ALA A 73 17.08 5.26 11.24
CA ALA A 73 17.35 5.96 12.49
C ALA A 73 18.13 5.08 13.49
N GLU A 74 17.77 3.80 13.61
CA GLU A 74 18.50 2.83 14.45
C GLU A 74 19.95 2.62 13.96
N ALA A 75 20.16 2.53 12.64
CA ALA A 75 21.50 2.38 12.06
C ALA A 75 22.37 3.62 12.33
N LEU A 76 21.82 4.82 12.13
CA LEU A 76 22.53 6.08 12.39
C LEU A 76 22.87 6.25 13.88
N ARG A 77 21.95 5.88 14.78
CA ARG A 77 22.22 5.91 16.23
C ARG A 77 23.40 5.02 16.59
N LYS A 78 23.42 3.79 16.08
CA LYS A 78 24.51 2.84 16.32
C LYS A 78 25.85 3.36 15.78
N GLU A 79 25.84 3.98 14.61
CA GLU A 79 27.05 4.59 14.04
C GLU A 79 27.57 5.74 14.91
N LEU A 80 26.67 6.59 15.43
CA LEU A 80 27.04 7.69 16.32
C LEU A 80 27.61 7.19 17.65
N GLU A 81 26.98 6.18 18.26
CA GLU A 81 27.49 5.54 19.48
C GLU A 81 28.91 4.99 19.26
N GLN A 82 29.14 4.26 18.16
CA GLN A 82 30.47 3.74 17.83
C GLN A 82 31.51 4.83 17.62
N ARG A 83 31.13 5.95 17.00
CA ARG A 83 32.02 7.12 16.81
C ARG A 83 32.34 7.79 18.15
N GLN A 84 31.36 7.93 19.04
CA GLN A 84 31.57 8.49 20.38
C GLN A 84 32.52 7.62 21.19
N GLU A 85 32.29 6.31 21.26
CA GLU A 85 33.19 5.35 21.92
C GLU A 85 34.62 5.36 21.33
N ALA A 86 34.76 5.62 20.02
CA ALA A 86 36.07 5.72 19.39
C ALA A 86 36.80 7.02 19.74
N VAL A 87 36.08 8.13 19.91
CA VAL A 87 36.64 9.41 20.34
C VAL A 87 37.07 9.33 21.81
N GLU A 88 36.19 8.83 22.68
CA GLU A 88 36.48 8.67 24.12
C GLU A 88 37.72 7.78 24.35
N ARG A 89 37.84 6.67 23.60
CA ARG A 89 39.04 5.82 23.67
C ARG A 89 40.31 6.56 23.30
N ARG A 90 40.29 7.35 22.21
CA ARG A 90 41.46 8.14 21.78
C ARG A 90 41.85 9.19 22.80
N GLU A 91 40.89 9.83 23.45
CA GLU A 91 41.16 10.80 24.52
C GLU A 91 41.80 10.11 25.73
N SER A 92 41.30 8.94 26.14
CA SER A 92 41.87 8.18 27.27
C SER A 92 43.28 7.60 27.00
N GLU A 93 43.63 7.35 25.74
CA GLU A 93 44.96 6.87 25.35
C GLU A 93 46.00 8.01 25.23
N ALA A 94 45.53 9.26 25.14
CA ALA A 94 46.36 10.45 24.99
C ALA A 94 46.70 11.13 26.34
N GLU A 95 46.07 10.70 27.43
CA GLU A 95 46.30 11.15 28.82
C GLU A 95 47.23 10.19 29.57
#